data_AF-V6L3F1-F1
#
_entry.id   AF-V6L3F1-F1
#
_cell.length_a   1.000
_cell.length_b   1.000
_cell.length_c   1.000
_cell.angle_alpha   90.00
_cell.angle_beta   90.00
_cell.angle_gamma   90.00
#
_symmetry.space_group_name_H-M   'P 1'
#
loop_
_entity.id
_entity.type
_entity.pdbx_description
1 polymer ?
#
loop_
_entity_poly.entity_id
_entity_poly.type
_entity_poly.pdbx_seq_one_letter_code
_entity_poly.pdbx_strand_id
1 'polypeptide(L)'
;VYRDDRPLTDWSEQPVGRVFVHLVTPPQWRRITGEAPPPSPVDRAAYTSAGLPWYDYYDADAEDLTPTDTLEAVKPAGEWLGDDLEPWQPPSKEQVTPLKDAPGRPVEDGDW
;
A
#
# COMPACT_ATOMS: atom_id res chain seq x y z
N VAL A 1 -16.54 -0.82 -8.38
CA VAL A 1 -16.82 0.07 -7.23
C VAL A 1 -18.12 -0.40 -6.58
N TYR A 2 -18.12 -0.65 -5.26
CA TYR A 2 -19.31 -1.11 -4.53
C TYR A 2 -19.97 0.05 -3.77
N ARG A 3 -21.31 0.04 -3.72
CA ARG A 3 -22.09 1.01 -2.96
C ARG A 3 -22.04 0.62 -1.48
N ASP A 4 -21.81 1.61 -0.63
CA ASP A 4 -21.94 1.46 0.82
C ASP A 4 -23.43 1.57 1.19
N ASP A 5 -23.97 0.50 1.76
CA ASP A 5 -25.37 0.40 2.19
C ASP A 5 -25.54 0.69 3.69
N ARG A 6 -24.47 1.07 4.41
CA ARG A 6 -24.52 1.38 5.85
C ARG A 6 -25.14 2.75 6.11
N PRO A 7 -25.97 2.89 7.16
CA PRO A 7 -26.51 4.19 7.56
C PRO A 7 -25.41 5.10 8.10
N LEU A 8 -25.60 6.43 7.99
CA LEU A 8 -24.61 7.43 8.43
C LEU A 8 -24.21 7.26 9.91
N THR A 9 -25.15 6.78 10.75
CA THR A 9 -24.95 6.54 12.18
C THR A 9 -23.92 5.46 12.50
N ASP A 10 -23.54 4.63 11.53
CA ASP A 10 -22.50 3.60 11.73
C ASP A 10 -21.08 4.20 11.71
N TRP A 11 -20.94 5.47 11.33
CA TRP A 11 -19.66 6.16 11.22
C TRP A 11 -19.48 7.15 12.37
N SER A 12 -18.31 7.12 13.01
CA SER A 12 -17.97 8.07 14.08
C SER A 12 -17.67 9.45 13.51
N GLU A 13 -18.38 10.47 13.98
CA GLU A 13 -18.11 11.89 13.65
C GLU A 13 -16.90 12.46 14.40
N GLN A 14 -16.42 11.76 15.45
CA GLN A 14 -15.25 12.20 16.21
C GLN A 14 -13.93 11.80 15.54
N PRO A 15 -12.90 12.66 15.57
CA PRO A 15 -11.60 12.36 14.99
C PRO A 15 -10.98 11.13 15.64
N VAL A 16 -10.60 10.18 14.80
CA VAL A 16 -10.05 8.88 15.20
C VAL A 16 -8.57 8.97 15.55
N GLY A 17 -8.15 8.12 16.49
CA GLY A 17 -6.76 8.04 16.95
C GLY A 17 -5.78 7.63 15.83
N ARG A 18 -4.55 8.12 15.94
CA ARG A 18 -3.45 7.73 15.06
C ARG A 18 -2.81 6.46 15.59
N VAL A 19 -2.73 5.45 14.75
CA VAL A 19 -1.97 4.22 15.01
C VAL A 19 -0.81 4.10 14.03
N PHE A 20 0.30 3.54 14.49
CA PHE A 20 1.42 3.18 13.64
C PHE A 20 1.48 1.67 13.56
N VAL A 21 1.41 1.15 12.34
CA VAL A 21 1.48 -0.30 12.09
C VAL A 21 2.79 -0.58 11.38
N HIS A 22 3.61 -1.45 11.97
CA HIS A 22 4.83 -1.94 11.35
C HIS A 22 4.63 -3.39 10.92
N LEU A 23 4.74 -3.63 9.62
CA LEU A 23 4.76 -4.99 9.08
C LEU A 23 6.21 -5.49 9.13
N VAL A 24 6.44 -6.53 9.92
CA VAL A 24 7.78 -7.11 10.11
C VAL A 24 7.74 -8.61 9.88
N THR A 25 8.84 -9.17 9.38
CA THR A 25 8.99 -10.62 9.24
C THR A 25 9.14 -11.29 10.61
N PRO A 26 8.85 -12.60 10.75
CA PRO A 26 9.00 -13.31 12.02
C PRO A 26 10.39 -13.20 12.67
N PRO A 27 11.53 -13.21 11.92
CA PRO A 27 12.85 -12.94 12.50
C PRO A 27 12.99 -11.51 13.06
N GLN A 28 12.44 -10.52 12.38
CA GLN A 28 12.47 -9.12 12.84
C GLN A 28 11.60 -8.92 14.08
N TRP A 29 10.43 -9.57 14.16
CA TRP A 29 9.59 -9.57 15.37
C TRP A 29 10.38 -10.04 16.59
N ARG A 30 11.06 -11.19 16.50
CA ARG A 30 11.90 -11.72 17.58
C ARG A 30 13.00 -10.76 17.99
N ARG A 31 13.61 -10.08 17.02
CA ARG A 31 14.67 -9.09 17.26
C ARG A 31 14.15 -7.86 18.00
N ILE A 32 12.96 -7.38 17.65
CA ILE A 32 12.35 -6.17 18.25
C ILE A 32 11.78 -6.47 19.64
N THR A 33 11.06 -7.58 19.78
CA THR A 33 10.27 -7.87 20.99
C THR A 33 10.94 -8.83 21.96
N GLY A 34 11.90 -9.65 21.50
CA GLY A 34 12.45 -10.77 22.28
C GLY A 34 11.51 -11.99 22.38
N GLU A 35 10.26 -11.86 21.92
CA GLU A 35 9.25 -12.90 22.02
C GLU A 35 9.19 -13.76 20.75
N ALA A 36 8.69 -14.98 20.89
CA ALA A 36 8.32 -15.77 19.72
C ALA A 36 7.20 -15.04 18.95
N PRO A 37 7.27 -14.98 17.61
CA PRO A 37 6.20 -14.39 16.81
C PRO A 37 4.93 -15.20 17.05
N PRO A 38 3.76 -14.54 17.09
CA PRO A 38 2.50 -15.25 17.20
C PRO A 38 2.40 -16.30 16.07
N PRO A 39 1.83 -17.48 16.36
CA PRO A 39 1.65 -18.49 15.33
C PRO A 39 0.83 -17.90 14.18
N SER A 40 1.22 -18.23 12.96
CA SER A 40 0.48 -17.76 11.78
C SER A 40 -0.99 -18.23 11.92
N PRO A 41 -1.98 -17.33 11.76
CA PRO A 41 -3.39 -17.70 11.88
C PRO A 41 -3.80 -18.74 10.82
N VAL A 42 -3.07 -18.78 9.70
CA VAL A 42 -3.12 -19.82 8.66
C VAL A 42 -1.69 -20.08 8.21
N ASP A 43 -1.29 -21.35 8.14
CA ASP A 43 -0.01 -21.73 7.54
C ASP A 43 -0.18 -22.16 6.08
N ARG A 44 0.94 -22.30 5.37
CA ARG A 44 0.93 -22.74 3.96
C ARG A 44 0.25 -24.09 3.78
N ALA A 45 0.42 -25.02 4.74
CA ALA A 45 -0.14 -26.36 4.65
C ALA A 45 -1.68 -26.32 4.76
N ALA A 46 -2.21 -25.46 5.63
CA ALA A 46 -3.63 -25.19 5.77
C ALA A 46 -4.23 -24.57 4.49
N TYR A 47 -3.50 -23.69 3.81
CA TYR A 47 -3.92 -23.11 2.54
C TYR A 47 -4.00 -24.17 1.42
N THR A 48 -2.95 -25.00 1.30
CA THR A 48 -2.90 -26.10 0.32
C THR A 48 -3.96 -27.16 0.60
N SER A 49 -4.17 -27.54 1.87
CA SER A 49 -5.14 -28.57 2.24
C SER A 49 -6.59 -28.10 2.07
N ALA A 50 -6.86 -26.81 2.26
CA ALA A 50 -8.18 -26.24 2.08
C ALA A 50 -8.59 -26.11 0.61
N GLY A 51 -7.68 -26.34 -0.35
CA GLY A 51 -7.96 -26.22 -1.79
C GLY A 51 -8.44 -24.82 -2.18
N LEU A 52 -8.13 -23.81 -1.35
CA LEU A 52 -8.51 -22.44 -1.62
C LEU A 52 -7.73 -21.99 -2.86
N PRO A 53 -8.40 -21.42 -3.87
CA PRO A 53 -7.68 -20.81 -4.96
C PRO A 53 -6.77 -19.75 -4.35
N TRP A 54 -5.46 -19.85 -4.62
CA TRP A 54 -4.61 -18.68 -4.56
C TRP A 54 -5.36 -17.61 -5.32
N TYR A 55 -5.65 -16.48 -4.70
CA TYR A 55 -6.45 -15.40 -5.28
C TYR A 55 -6.11 -15.24 -6.77
N ASP A 56 -7.00 -15.75 -7.63
CA ASP A 56 -6.81 -15.82 -9.07
C ASP A 56 -7.54 -14.64 -9.68
N TYR A 57 -7.10 -13.45 -9.27
CA TYR A 57 -7.39 -12.22 -10.01
C TYR A 57 -6.07 -11.70 -10.53
N TYR A 58 -5.53 -12.46 -11.49
CA TYR A 58 -4.53 -11.98 -12.42
C TYR A 58 -5.24 -11.59 -13.71
N ASP A 59 -5.90 -10.44 -13.67
CA ASP A 59 -6.53 -9.83 -14.84
C ASP A 59 -5.49 -9.11 -15.72
N ALA A 60 -4.29 -9.68 -15.81
CA ALA A 60 -3.19 -9.11 -16.60
C ALA A 60 -3.48 -9.18 -18.11
N ASP A 61 -4.33 -10.14 -18.50
CA ASP A 61 -4.79 -10.33 -19.87
C ASP A 61 -6.23 -9.80 -20.08
N ALA A 62 -6.84 -9.15 -19.08
CA ALA A 62 -8.11 -8.48 -19.33
C ALA A 62 -7.93 -7.35 -20.32
N GLU A 63 -8.91 -7.22 -21.19
CA GLU A 63 -9.03 -6.06 -22.05
C GLU A 63 -9.37 -4.82 -21.19
N ASP A 64 -8.59 -3.76 -21.38
CA ASP A 64 -8.82 -2.48 -20.70
C ASP A 64 -10.26 -2.01 -20.91
N LEU A 65 -10.84 -1.40 -19.88
CA LEU A 65 -12.13 -0.74 -20.03
C LEU A 65 -11.99 0.42 -21.01
N THR A 66 -12.96 0.53 -21.93
CA THR A 66 -13.03 1.69 -22.83
C THR A 66 -13.07 2.98 -22.01
N PRO A 67 -12.20 3.97 -22.30
CA PRO A 67 -12.22 5.24 -21.61
C PRO A 67 -13.60 5.89 -21.69
N THR A 68 -14.08 6.43 -20.58
CA THR A 68 -15.25 7.32 -20.61
C THR A 68 -14.89 8.62 -21.31
N ASP A 69 -15.83 9.32 -21.95
CA ASP A 69 -15.61 10.62 -22.62
C ASP A 69 -14.81 11.62 -21.76
N THR A 70 -15.03 11.63 -20.44
CA THR A 70 -14.33 12.51 -19.48
C THR A 70 -12.83 12.21 -19.34
N LEU A 71 -12.41 10.97 -19.58
CA LEU A 71 -11.04 10.48 -19.37
C LEU A 71 -10.29 10.20 -20.67
N GLU A 72 -10.87 10.52 -21.82
CA GLU A 72 -10.27 10.28 -23.14
C GLU A 72 -8.92 11.01 -23.32
N ALA A 73 -8.74 12.16 -22.64
CA ALA A 73 -7.50 12.93 -22.68
C ALA A 73 -6.42 12.43 -21.69
N VAL A 74 -6.71 11.43 -20.86
CA VAL A 74 -5.75 10.91 -19.88
C VAL A 74 -4.75 10.00 -20.59
N LYS A 75 -3.48 10.36 -20.50
CA LYS A 75 -2.38 9.56 -21.06
C LYS A 75 -1.86 8.56 -20.05
N PRO A 76 -1.51 7.34 -20.46
CA PRO A 76 -0.89 6.36 -19.57
C PRO A 76 0.46 6.88 -19.08
N ALA A 77 0.79 6.58 -17.81
CA ALA A 77 2.01 7.07 -17.19
C ALA A 77 3.29 6.63 -17.94
N GLY A 78 3.28 5.47 -18.60
CA GLY A 78 4.40 5.01 -19.45
C GLY A 78 4.72 5.95 -20.61
N GLU A 79 3.74 6.67 -21.16
CA GLU A 79 4.02 7.69 -22.19
C GLU A 79 4.82 8.88 -21.63
N TRP A 80 4.68 9.16 -20.32
CA TRP A 80 5.38 10.25 -19.66
C TRP A 80 6.69 9.82 -18.99
N LEU A 81 6.69 8.63 -18.39
CA LEU A 81 7.81 8.07 -17.62
C LEU A 81 8.78 7.24 -18.47
N GLY A 82 8.37 6.81 -19.67
CA GLY A 82 9.09 5.84 -20.49
C GLY A 82 8.91 4.40 -20.01
N ASP A 83 9.27 3.43 -20.86
CA ASP A 83 9.29 1.99 -20.52
C ASP A 83 10.57 1.61 -19.73
N ASP A 84 11.27 2.58 -19.15
CA ASP A 84 12.55 2.36 -18.50
C ASP A 84 12.36 1.53 -17.22
N LEU A 85 12.63 0.24 -17.35
CA LEU A 85 12.76 -0.74 -16.26
C LEU A 85 14.10 -0.61 -15.52
N GLU A 86 14.78 0.52 -15.70
CA GLU A 86 16.04 0.82 -15.01
C GLU A 86 15.82 0.71 -13.49
N PRO A 87 16.70 0.01 -12.76
CA PRO A 87 16.59 -0.12 -11.32
C PRO A 87 16.47 1.26 -10.66
N TRP A 88 15.50 1.39 -9.76
CA TRP A 88 15.27 2.64 -9.03
C TRP A 88 16.57 3.20 -8.45
N GLN A 89 16.87 4.46 -8.77
CA GLN A 89 17.96 5.21 -8.16
C GLN A 89 17.40 6.31 -7.26
N PRO A 90 18.05 6.59 -6.12
CA PRO A 90 17.65 7.69 -5.26
C PRO A 90 17.78 9.03 -6.01
N PRO A 91 16.83 9.96 -5.85
CA PRO A 91 16.87 11.25 -6.54
C PRO A 91 18.09 12.08 -6.11
N SER A 92 18.71 12.76 -7.08
CA SER A 92 19.77 13.73 -6.79
C SER A 92 19.19 14.97 -6.08
N LYS A 93 20.04 15.77 -5.44
CA LYS A 93 19.59 16.96 -4.68
C LYS A 93 18.80 17.94 -5.55
N GLU A 94 19.10 17.97 -6.85
CA GLU A 94 18.47 18.84 -7.84
C GLU A 94 17.07 18.35 -8.26
N GLN A 95 16.73 17.08 -8.00
CA GLN A 95 15.42 16.49 -8.28
C GLN A 95 14.45 16.64 -7.09
N VAL A 96 14.94 17.09 -5.93
CA VAL A 96 14.13 17.28 -4.72
C VAL A 96 13.61 18.71 -4.66
N THR A 97 12.31 18.91 -4.88
CA THR A 97 11.65 20.19 -4.61
C THR A 97 10.98 20.14 -3.22
N PRO A 98 11.52 20.83 -2.21
CA PRO A 98 10.86 20.91 -0.91
C PRO A 98 9.57 21.71 -1.04
N LEU A 99 8.44 21.08 -0.74
CA LEU A 99 7.14 21.76 -0.69
C LEU A 99 6.99 22.45 0.68
N LYS A 100 6.96 23.80 0.65
CA LYS A 100 6.77 24.79 1.75
C LYS A 100 8.06 25.50 2.23
N ASP A 101 7.95 26.80 2.49
CA ASP A 101 9.01 27.73 2.96
C ASP A 101 9.47 27.51 4.41
N ALA A 102 8.89 26.54 5.12
CA ALA A 102 9.33 26.14 6.43
C ALA A 102 9.61 24.64 6.40
N PRO A 103 10.77 24.16 6.89
CA PRO A 103 10.84 22.82 7.40
C PRO A 103 9.82 22.76 8.54
N GLY A 104 8.61 22.30 8.24
CA GLY A 104 7.74 21.75 9.27
C GLY A 104 8.58 20.77 10.08
N ARG A 105 8.34 20.70 11.40
CA ARG A 105 9.12 19.84 12.30
C ARG A 105 9.36 18.50 11.58
N PRO A 106 10.62 18.08 11.41
CA PRO A 106 10.88 16.77 10.84
C PRO A 106 10.03 15.76 11.60
N VAL A 107 9.38 14.86 10.87
CA VAL A 107 8.70 13.74 11.51
C VAL A 107 9.81 12.95 12.18
N GLU A 108 9.93 13.12 13.50
CA GLU A 108 10.89 12.35 14.29
C GLU A 108 10.50 10.88 14.16
N ASP A 109 11.45 10.06 13.70
CA ASP A 109 11.39 8.63 13.97
C ASP A 109 11.31 8.49 15.49
N GLY A 110 10.29 7.78 15.98
CA GLY A 110 10.12 7.60 17.41
C GLY A 110 11.34 6.91 18.01
N ASP A 111 11.75 7.31 19.21
CA ASP A 111 12.76 6.55 19.96
C ASP A 111 12.15 5.20 20.37
N TRP A 112 12.65 4.12 19.77
CA TRP A 112 12.32 2.72 20.07
C TRP A 112 13.43 2.01 20.84
#